data_AF-A0A914RWQ1-F1
#
_entry.id   AF-A0A914RWQ1-F1
#
_cell.length_a   1.000
_cell.length_b   1.000
_cell.length_c   1.000
_cell.angle_alpha   90.00
_cell.angle_beta   90.00
_cell.angle_gamma   90.00
#
_symmetry.space_group_name_H-M   'P 1'
#
loop_
_entity.id
_entity.type
_entity.pdbx_description
1 polymer ?
#
loop_
_entity_poly.entity_id
_entity_poly.type
_entity_poly.pdbx_seq_one_letter_code
_entity_poly.pdbx_strand_id
1 'polypeptide(L)'
;MIAAINVRTSSSNACTRDWIHLCRMENKTCHIDDEDVPQCGSCLVGHQPIDGQCLPINGLGNCADPNKNDCDPNADCTDVHPGRHFCTCRVGYIGDGRRCDGNHLQYIP
;
A
#
# COMPACT_ATOMS: atom_id res chain seq x y z
N MET A 1 20.10 -13.25 49.70
CA MET A 1 19.53 -12.05 49.04
C MET A 1 19.24 -12.45 47.61
N ILE A 2 17.99 -12.79 47.29
CA ILE A 2 17.59 -13.11 45.92
C ILE A 2 17.00 -11.81 45.37
N ALA A 3 17.69 -11.21 44.41
CA ALA A 3 17.16 -10.05 43.71
C ALA A 3 15.92 -10.52 42.95
N ALA A 4 14.74 -10.07 43.37
CA ALA A 4 13.55 -10.12 42.54
C ALA A 4 13.85 -9.28 41.31
N ILE A 5 14.22 -9.92 40.20
CA ILE A 5 14.19 -9.28 38.90
C ILE A 5 12.72 -8.96 38.69
N ASN A 6 12.34 -7.71 38.95
CA ASN A 6 11.12 -7.11 38.45
C ASN A 6 11.22 -7.15 36.93
N VAL A 7 10.94 -8.31 36.34
CA VAL A 7 10.50 -8.39 34.97
C VAL A 7 9.16 -7.68 35.02
N ARG A 8 9.20 -6.36 34.81
CA ARG A 8 8.05 -5.66 34.27
C ARG A 8 7.78 -6.40 32.97
N THR A 9 6.92 -7.41 33.01
CA THR A 9 6.36 -8.00 31.81
C THR A 9 5.67 -6.84 31.15
N SER A 10 6.32 -6.25 30.15
CA SER A 10 5.77 -5.19 29.33
C SER A 10 4.71 -5.79 28.40
N SER A 11 3.75 -6.52 28.97
CA SER A 11 2.48 -6.86 28.34
C SER A 11 1.64 -5.59 28.35
N SER A 12 2.12 -4.59 27.64
CA SER A 12 1.30 -3.46 27.25
C SER A 12 0.28 -3.99 26.27
N ASN A 13 -0.99 -3.89 26.62
CA ASN A 13 -2.16 -4.15 25.79
C ASN A 13 -2.30 -3.10 24.68
N ALA A 14 -1.18 -2.80 24.01
CA ALA A 14 -1.04 -1.70 23.09
C ALA A 14 -0.03 -2.08 22.02
N CYS A 15 -0.21 -1.52 20.84
CA CYS A 15 0.80 -1.50 19.79
C CYS A 15 1.99 -0.62 20.23
N THR A 16 2.90 -1.21 20.99
CA THR A 16 4.16 -0.56 21.36
C THR A 16 5.01 -0.32 20.13
N ARG A 17 6.07 0.47 20.32
CA ARG A 17 7.05 0.68 19.26
C ARG A 17 7.58 -0.64 18.72
N ASP A 18 7.86 -1.60 19.58
CA ASP A 18 8.39 -2.91 19.18
C ASP A 18 7.37 -3.68 18.33
N TRP A 19 6.09 -3.72 18.74
CA TRP A 19 5.02 -4.34 17.94
C TRP A 19 4.79 -3.65 16.59
N ILE A 20 4.81 -2.32 16.58
CA ILE A 20 4.70 -1.54 15.35
C ILE A 20 5.89 -1.85 14.43
N HIS A 21 7.11 -1.95 14.96
CA HIS A 21 8.29 -2.31 14.18
C HIS A 21 8.17 -3.73 13.63
N LEU A 22 7.78 -4.71 14.45
CA LEU A 22 7.60 -6.11 14.03
C LEU A 22 6.60 -6.23 12.88
N CYS A 23 5.39 -5.65 13.01
CA CYS A 23 4.39 -5.73 11.95
C CYS A 23 4.80 -4.96 10.69
N ARG A 24 5.52 -3.84 10.83
CA ARG A 24 6.02 -3.09 9.68
C ARG A 24 7.06 -3.86 8.86
N MET A 25 7.85 -4.75 9.47
CA MET A 25 8.80 -5.61 8.75
C MET A 25 8.09 -6.56 7.77
N GLU A 26 6.80 -6.84 8.00
CA GLU A 26 5.95 -7.65 7.13
C GLU A 26 4.99 -6.82 6.27
N ASN A 27 5.17 -5.50 6.22
CA ASN A 27 4.26 -4.56 5.59
C ASN A 27 2.82 -4.67 6.12
N LYS A 28 2.65 -4.90 7.42
CA LYS A 28 1.35 -5.00 8.09
C LYS A 28 1.15 -3.87 9.11
N THR A 29 -0.11 -3.56 9.37
CA THR A 29 -0.59 -2.69 10.43
C THR A 29 -0.60 -3.44 11.76
N CYS A 30 -0.44 -2.74 12.88
CA CYS A 30 -0.64 -3.33 14.21
C CYS A 30 -2.06 -3.00 14.69
N HIS A 31 -2.74 -4.00 15.23
CA HIS A 31 -4.07 -3.91 15.81
C HIS A 31 -4.08 -4.60 17.17
N ILE A 32 -5.06 -4.30 18.01
CA ILE A 32 -5.30 -4.98 19.29
C ILE A 32 -6.58 -5.81 19.10
N ASP A 33 -6.55 -7.09 19.47
CA ASP A 33 -7.72 -7.96 19.38
C ASP A 33 -8.68 -7.79 20.58
N ASP A 34 -9.76 -8.58 20.60
CA ASP A 34 -10.78 -8.53 21.65
C ASP A 34 -10.27 -8.98 23.03
N GLU A 35 -9.10 -9.61 23.09
CA GLU A 35 -8.44 -10.08 24.32
C GLU A 35 -7.33 -9.10 24.76
N ASP A 36 -7.33 -7.89 24.20
CA ASP A 36 -6.35 -6.84 24.46
C ASP A 36 -4.90 -7.21 24.05
N VAL A 37 -4.75 -8.17 23.13
CA VAL A 37 -3.45 -8.66 22.65
C VAL A 37 -3.08 -7.95 21.33
N PRO A 38 -1.89 -7.32 21.23
CA PRO A 38 -1.42 -6.75 19.98
C PRO A 38 -1.11 -7.84 18.94
N GLN A 39 -1.60 -7.66 17.72
CA GLN A 39 -1.41 -8.54 16.57
C GLN A 39 -1.16 -7.75 15.28
N CYS A 40 -0.50 -8.38 14.30
CA CYS A 40 -0.39 -7.80 12.96
C CYS A 40 -1.66 -8.07 12.16
N GLY A 41 -2.22 -7.03 11.55
CA GLY A 41 -3.46 -7.09 10.77
C GLY A 41 -3.25 -6.84 9.28
N SER A 42 -4.00 -5.88 8.75
CA SER A 42 -4.07 -5.57 7.32
C SER A 42 -2.76 -5.04 6.74
N CYS A 43 -2.60 -5.11 5.42
CA CYS A 43 -1.41 -4.58 4.75
C CYS A 43 -1.30 -3.05 4.88
N LEU A 44 -0.08 -2.55 4.98
CA LEU A 44 0.21 -1.12 4.94
C LEU A 44 -0.17 -0.53 3.57
N VAL A 45 -0.35 0.79 3.54
CA VAL A 45 -0.56 1.55 2.30
C VAL A 45 0.52 1.19 1.27
N GLY A 46 0.11 0.98 0.03
CA GLY A 46 1.01 0.56 -1.04
C GLY A 46 1.22 -0.96 -1.14
N HIS A 47 0.59 -1.76 -0.27
CA HIS A 47 0.66 -3.22 -0.30
C HIS A 47 -0.73 -3.87 -0.36
N GLN A 48 -0.82 -5.02 -1.03
CA GLN A 48 -2.04 -5.83 -1.14
C GLN A 48 -1.82 -7.25 -0.59
N PRO A 49 -2.86 -7.84 0.04
CA PRO A 49 -2.82 -9.22 0.49
C PRO A 49 -2.97 -10.17 -0.71
N ILE A 50 -1.86 -10.81 -1.10
CA ILE A 50 -1.80 -11.79 -2.18
C ILE A 50 -1.22 -13.07 -1.57
N ASP A 51 -2.00 -14.16 -1.58
CA ASP A 51 -1.64 -15.46 -0.96
C ASP A 51 -1.12 -15.35 0.49
N GLY A 52 -1.73 -14.46 1.28
CA GLY A 52 -1.38 -14.23 2.70
C GLY A 52 -0.19 -13.29 2.92
N GLN A 53 0.48 -12.83 1.86
CA GLN A 53 1.59 -11.89 1.92
C GLN A 53 1.16 -10.48 1.52
N CYS A 54 1.76 -9.47 2.16
CA CYS A 54 1.56 -8.07 1.80
C CYS A 54 2.60 -7.66 0.74
N LEU A 55 2.22 -7.77 -0.53
CA LEU A 55 3.11 -7.49 -1.65
C LEU A 55 2.88 -6.06 -2.20
N PRO A 56 3.91 -5.40 -2.74
CA PRO A 56 3.78 -4.06 -3.28
C PRO A 56 2.79 -4.00 -4.44
N ILE A 57 1.95 -2.97 -4.42
CA ILE A 57 0.94 -2.71 -5.44
C ILE A 57 1.56 -2.48 -6.83
N ASN A 58 2.67 -1.75 -6.91
CA ASN A 58 3.28 -1.30 -8.17
C ASN A 58 4.22 -2.32 -8.86
N GLY A 59 4.27 -3.57 -8.39
CA GLY A 59 5.26 -4.56 -8.87
C GLY A 59 4.70 -5.85 -9.46
N LEU A 60 3.41 -6.12 -9.25
CA LEU A 60 2.78 -7.41 -9.61
C LEU A 60 1.39 -7.24 -10.22
N GLY A 61 0.88 -6.00 -10.28
CA GLY A 61 -0.42 -5.69 -10.85
C GLY A 61 -0.38 -5.54 -12.37
N ASN A 62 -1.47 -5.01 -12.92
CA ASN A 62 -1.58 -4.83 -14.37
C ASN A 62 -0.67 -3.70 -14.86
N CYS A 63 -0.35 -2.70 -14.04
CA CYS A 63 0.52 -1.61 -14.45
C CYS A 63 1.96 -2.06 -14.82
N ALA A 64 2.44 -3.12 -14.16
CA ALA A 64 3.77 -3.70 -14.38
C ALA A 64 3.82 -4.71 -15.55
N ASP A 65 2.65 -5.20 -16.01
CA ASP A 65 2.55 -6.14 -17.13
C ASP A 65 2.22 -5.38 -18.43
N PRO A 66 3.15 -5.28 -19.39
CA PRO A 66 2.92 -4.55 -20.65
C PRO A 66 1.75 -5.07 -21.48
N ASN A 67 1.32 -6.33 -21.27
CA ASN A 67 0.18 -6.90 -21.99
C ASN A 67 -1.16 -6.60 -21.31
N LYS A 68 -1.16 -6.13 -20.06
CA LYS A 68 -2.36 -5.81 -19.28
C LYS A 68 -2.51 -4.32 -18.97
N ASN A 69 -1.42 -3.57 -18.99
CA ASN A 69 -1.44 -2.12 -18.86
C ASN A 69 -2.01 -1.51 -20.15
N ASP A 70 -3.24 -1.03 -20.06
CA ASP A 70 -3.96 -0.42 -21.18
C ASP A 70 -4.10 1.11 -21.03
N CYS A 71 -3.31 1.71 -20.13
CA CYS A 71 -3.27 3.15 -19.96
C CYS A 71 -2.60 3.86 -21.14
N ASP A 72 -3.01 5.10 -21.40
CA ASP A 72 -2.34 5.96 -22.37
C ASP A 72 -0.89 6.21 -21.93
N PRO A 73 0.09 6.34 -22.86
CA PRO A 73 1.46 6.72 -22.51
C PRO A 73 1.59 8.05 -21.73
N ASN A 74 0.59 8.93 -21.85
CA ASN A 74 0.48 10.19 -21.12
C ASN A 74 -0.39 10.08 -19.85
N ALA A 75 -0.69 8.87 -19.40
CA ALA A 75 -1.37 8.60 -18.14
C ALA A 75 -0.42 7.96 -17.11
N ASP A 76 -0.76 8.15 -15.85
CA ASP A 76 -0.18 7.42 -14.73
C ASP A 76 -1.07 6.23 -14.39
N CYS A 77 -0.48 5.03 -14.36
CA CYS A 77 -1.15 3.80 -13.99
C CYS A 77 -1.01 3.55 -12.48
N THR A 78 -2.12 3.28 -11.81
CA THR A 78 -2.17 2.93 -10.38
C THR A 78 -2.92 1.63 -10.19
N ASP A 79 -2.24 0.59 -9.73
CA ASP A 79 -2.90 -0.66 -9.34
C ASP A 79 -3.75 -0.42 -8.08
N VAL A 80 -4.99 -0.89 -8.07
CA VAL A 80 -5.92 -0.70 -6.93
C VAL A 80 -6.35 -1.99 -6.27
N HIS A 81 -6.31 -3.10 -7.00
CA HIS A 81 -6.53 -4.47 -6.52
C HIS A 81 -5.77 -5.45 -7.42
N PRO A 82 -5.60 -6.72 -7.01
CA PRO A 82 -5.00 -7.72 -7.88
C PRO A 82 -5.80 -7.81 -9.18
N GLY A 83 -5.15 -7.58 -10.32
CA GLY A 83 -5.78 -7.58 -11.64
C GLY A 83 -6.64 -6.35 -11.97
N ARG A 84 -6.68 -5.32 -11.11
CA ARG A 84 -7.44 -4.08 -11.33
C ARG A 84 -6.56 -2.85 -11.14
N HIS A 85 -6.59 -1.95 -12.12
CA HIS A 85 -5.83 -0.71 -12.12
C HIS A 85 -6.69 0.47 -12.60
N PHE A 86 -6.27 1.67 -12.26
CA PHE A 86 -6.80 2.93 -12.81
C PHE A 86 -5.71 3.65 -13.59
N CYS A 87 -6.14 4.33 -14.66
CA CYS A 87 -5.31 5.22 -15.44
C CYS A 87 -5.78 6.65 -15.19
N THR A 88 -4.85 7.57 -14.91
CA THR A 88 -5.18 8.99 -14.74
C THR A 88 -4.29 9.81 -15.67
N CYS A 89 -4.87 10.65 -16.53
CA CYS A 89 -4.08 11.50 -17.41
C CYS A 89 -3.15 12.41 -16.60
N ARG A 90 -1.90 12.53 -17.05
CA ARG A 90 -0.92 13.44 -16.45
C ARG A 90 -1.37 14.88 -16.58
N VAL A 91 -0.82 15.73 -15.71
CA VAL A 91 -1.08 17.17 -15.74
C VAL A 91 -0.84 17.74 -17.14
N GLY A 92 -1.83 18.46 -17.69
CA GLY A 92 -1.79 19.03 -19.04
C GLY A 92 -2.46 18.17 -20.12
N TYR A 93 -2.89 16.95 -19.79
CA TYR A 93 -3.65 16.07 -20.66
C TYR A 93 -5.08 15.92 -20.15
N ILE A 94 -6.03 15.72 -21.07
CA ILE A 94 -7.46 15.56 -20.75
C ILE A 94 -7.95 14.27 -21.41
N GLY A 95 -8.70 13.48 -20.66
CA GLY A 95 -9.26 12.23 -21.16
C GLY A 95 -9.67 11.30 -20.01
N ASP A 96 -9.86 10.03 -20.34
CA ASP A 96 -10.31 8.98 -19.41
C ASP A 96 -9.15 8.16 -18.80
N GLY A 97 -7.91 8.52 -19.13
CA GLY A 97 -6.69 7.82 -18.70
C GLY A 97 -6.25 6.69 -19.64
N ARG A 98 -7.16 6.13 -20.43
CA ARG A 98 -6.82 5.16 -21.50
C ARG A 98 -6.56 5.85 -22.81
N ARG A 99 -7.16 7.03 -22.98
CA ARG A 99 -6.85 8.00 -24.01
C ARG A 99 -6.65 9.35 -23.34
N CYS A 100 -5.48 9.93 -23.54
CA CYS A 100 -5.13 11.24 -22.99
C CYS A 100 -4.73 12.17 -24.14
N ASP A 101 -5.63 13.07 -24.50
CA ASP A 101 -5.36 14.06 -25.54
C ASP A 101 -4.68 15.27 -24.89
N GLY A 102 -3.56 15.69 -25.46
CA GLY A 102 -2.82 16.87 -25.01
C GLY A 102 -3.71 18.11 -25.13
N ASN A 103 -3.73 18.94 -24.10
CA ASN A 103 -4.50 20.17 -24.17
C ASN A 103 -3.84 21.09 -25.22
N HIS A 104 -4.40 21.14 -26.44
CA HIS A 104 -3.94 22.05 -27.49
C HIS A 104 -4.15 23.54 -27.12
N LEU A 105 -4.68 23.83 -25.93
CA LEU A 105 -4.78 25.19 -25.39
C LEU A 105 -3.43 25.79 -24.95
N GLN A 106 -2.30 25.09 -25.08
CA GLN A 106 -0.97 25.68 -24.89
C GLN A 106 -0.41 26.37 -26.15
N TYR A 107 -1.14 26.33 -27.28
CA TYR A 107 -0.88 27.15 -28.48
C TYR A 107 -2.03 28.15 -28.70
N ILE A 108 -2.19 29.10 -27.79
CA ILE A 108 -2.86 30.36 -28.13
C ILE A 108 -1.73 31.40 -28.26
N PRO A 109 -1.39 31.87 -29.48
CA PRO A 109 -0.41 32.95 -29.68
C PRO A 109 -0.89 34.29 -29.09
#